data_AF-D6PTG0-F1
#
_entry.id   AF-D6PTG0-F1
#
_cell.length_a   1.000
_cell.length_b   1.000
_cell.length_c   1.000
_cell.angle_alpha   90.00
_cell.angle_beta   90.00
_cell.angle_gamma   90.00
#
_symmetry.space_group_name_H-M   'P 1'
#
loop_
_entity.id
_entity.type
_entity.pdbx_description
1 polymer ?
#
loop_
_entity_poly.entity_id
_entity_poly.type
_entity_poly.pdbx_seq_one_letter_code
_entity_poly.pdbx_strand_id
1 'polypeptide(L)'
;SGSACRSILSGLVHWKAGISEDGADCICETVFPEDYWPSLRSLILVTSHDAKKVGSSSGMQLTVKTSKLLQARMDIVPEQITKLKNAFRDRDFAEFAKVVMTDSGQLHALCMDTMPSLRYLNDNSWYFMRLIHALNRHFKSTKVAYTFDAGPN
;
A
#
# COMPACT_ATOMS: atom_id res chain seq x y z
N SER A 1 14.56 0.97 9.94
CA SER A 1 13.23 0.99 9.30
C SER A 1 13.38 1.58 7.90
N GLY A 2 13.03 0.87 6.83
CA GLY A 2 13.20 1.37 5.46
C GLY A 2 12.19 2.46 5.06
N SER A 3 10.94 2.35 5.53
CA SER A 3 9.89 3.33 5.25
C SER A 3 10.20 4.75 5.75
N ALA A 4 11.09 4.88 6.74
CA ALA A 4 11.50 6.16 7.31
C ALA A 4 12.10 7.11 6.27
N CYS A 5 12.74 6.64 5.19
CA CYS A 5 13.30 7.56 4.18
C CYS A 5 12.22 8.40 3.51
N ARG A 6 10.99 7.86 3.39
CA ARG A 6 9.89 8.57 2.73
C ARG A 6 9.34 9.71 3.56
N SER A 7 9.56 9.69 4.88
CA SER A 7 9.04 10.72 5.80
C SER A 7 9.97 11.92 5.94
N ILE A 8 11.15 11.88 5.32
CA ILE A 8 12.09 13.02 5.28
C ILE A 8 11.59 14.08 4.29
N LEU A 9 10.79 13.68 3.31
CA LEU A 9 10.30 14.52 2.24
C LEU A 9 8.78 14.70 2.36
N SER A 10 8.30 15.84 1.86
CA SER A 10 6.87 16.16 1.77
C SER A 10 6.25 15.71 0.44
N GLY A 11 4.92 15.60 0.43
CA GLY A 11 4.11 15.34 -0.76
C GLY A 11 4.00 13.87 -1.13
N LEU A 12 3.86 13.57 -2.43
CA LEU A 12 3.90 12.20 -2.92
C LEU A 12 5.37 11.78 -3.07
N VAL A 13 5.84 10.91 -2.20
CA VAL A 13 7.25 10.48 -2.15
C VAL A 13 7.40 9.06 -2.71
N HIS A 14 8.41 8.86 -3.56
CA HIS A 14 8.76 7.57 -4.12
C HIS A 14 10.11 7.11 -3.55
N TRP A 15 10.11 5.92 -2.93
CA TRP A 15 11.34 5.21 -2.57
C TRP A 15 11.75 4.30 -3.74
N LYS A 16 12.83 4.65 -4.42
CA LYS A 16 13.42 3.83 -5.49
C LYS A 16 14.20 2.67 -4.87
N ALA A 17 14.01 1.48 -5.41
CA ALA A 17 14.73 0.29 -4.95
C ALA A 17 16.25 0.41 -5.17
N GLY A 18 16.65 1.11 -6.24
CA GLY A 18 18.02 1.11 -6.73
C GLY A 18 18.37 -0.20 -7.46
N ILE A 19 19.47 -0.18 -8.21
CA ILE A 19 20.08 -1.35 -8.84
C ILE A 19 21.56 -1.50 -8.45
N SER A 20 22.16 -0.50 -7.81
CA SER A 20 23.56 -0.54 -7.39
C SER A 20 23.73 -1.44 -6.17
N GLU A 21 24.76 -2.29 -6.18
CA GLU A 21 25.06 -3.21 -5.07
C GLU A 21 25.43 -2.48 -3.77
N ASP A 22 26.02 -1.29 -3.88
CA ASP A 22 26.36 -0.43 -2.74
C ASP A 22 25.15 0.36 -2.20
N GLY A 23 23.99 0.27 -2.86
CA GLY A 23 22.77 0.96 -2.48
C GLY A 23 22.78 2.47 -2.72
N ALA A 24 23.76 3.02 -3.44
CA ALA A 24 23.90 4.46 -3.65
C ALA A 24 22.69 5.10 -4.38
N ASP A 25 21.94 4.31 -5.14
CA ASP A 25 20.74 4.72 -5.88
C ASP A 25 19.42 4.28 -5.22
N CYS A 26 19.47 3.67 -4.03
CA CYS A 26 18.33 3.34 -3.20
C CYS A 26 17.85 4.59 -2.42
N ILE A 27 17.26 5.54 -3.14
CA ILE A 27 16.94 6.87 -2.62
C ILE A 27 15.45 7.19 -2.65
N CYS A 28 15.06 8.19 -1.86
CA CYS A 28 13.72 8.75 -1.79
C CYS A 28 13.67 10.06 -2.60
N GLU A 29 12.60 10.29 -3.38
CA GLU A 29 12.36 11.55 -4.12
C GLU A 29 10.91 12.04 -3.95
N THR A 30 10.71 13.35 -3.86
CA THR A 30 9.36 13.93 -4.00
C THR A 30 8.97 13.93 -5.47
N VAL A 31 7.90 13.20 -5.80
CA VAL A 31 7.32 13.10 -7.15
C VAL A 31 6.37 14.25 -7.40
N PHE A 32 5.58 14.62 -6.39
CA PHE A 32 4.68 15.78 -6.41
C PHE A 32 4.69 16.48 -5.05
N PRO A 33 4.62 17.82 -5.00
CA PRO A 33 4.61 18.56 -3.75
C PRO A 33 3.32 18.31 -2.95
N GLU A 34 3.33 18.65 -1.67
CA GLU A 34 2.23 18.43 -0.71
C GLU A 34 0.93 19.14 -1.07
N ASP A 35 1.01 20.27 -1.75
CA ASP A 35 -0.12 21.09 -2.20
C ASP A 35 -0.65 20.70 -3.60
N TYR A 36 -0.05 19.69 -4.25
CA TYR A 36 -0.40 19.32 -5.63
C TYR A 36 -1.84 18.84 -5.80
N TRP A 37 -2.37 18.13 -4.80
CA TRP A 37 -3.74 17.60 -4.78
C TRP A 37 -4.46 17.99 -3.48
N PRO A 38 -4.84 19.27 -3.33
CA PRO A 38 -5.29 19.83 -2.05
C PRO A 38 -6.68 19.35 -1.61
N SER A 39 -7.41 18.63 -2.46
CA SER A 39 -8.70 18.00 -2.14
C SER A 39 -8.58 16.55 -1.67
N LEU A 40 -7.42 15.90 -1.83
CA LEU A 40 -7.20 14.54 -1.35
C LEU A 40 -7.17 14.51 0.18
N ARG A 41 -7.86 13.55 0.79
CA ARG A 41 -7.95 13.39 2.25
C ARG A 41 -7.64 11.95 2.62
N SER A 42 -7.04 11.78 3.80
CA SER A 42 -6.82 10.48 4.42
C SER A 42 -7.52 10.45 5.78
N LEU A 43 -8.13 9.32 6.11
CA LEU A 43 -8.76 9.06 7.40
C LEU A 43 -8.17 7.75 7.93
N ILE A 44 -7.71 7.77 9.18
CA ILE A 44 -7.17 6.58 9.85
C ILE A 44 -8.25 6.05 10.79
N LEU A 45 -8.72 4.84 10.55
CA LEU A 45 -9.70 4.17 11.38
C LEU A 45 -8.97 3.20 12.31
N VAL A 46 -8.84 3.56 13.59
CA VAL A 46 -8.21 2.70 14.59
C VAL A 46 -9.24 1.70 15.10
N THR A 47 -9.08 0.43 14.74
CA THR A 47 -10.10 -0.62 14.97
C THR A 47 -9.69 -1.65 16.02
N SER A 48 -8.43 -1.64 16.44
CA SER A 48 -7.88 -2.46 17.51
C SER A 48 -6.61 -1.81 18.08
N HIS A 49 -6.38 -2.04 19.38
CA HIS A 49 -5.13 -1.70 20.07
C HIS A 49 -4.23 -2.92 20.29
N ASP A 50 -4.61 -4.08 19.76
CA ASP A 50 -3.86 -5.31 19.95
C ASP A 50 -2.51 -5.23 19.24
N ALA A 51 -1.48 -5.76 19.89
CA ALA A 51 -0.17 -5.86 19.30
C ALA A 51 -0.21 -6.79 18.07
N LYS A 52 0.53 -6.39 17.02
CA LYS A 52 0.74 -7.23 15.84
C LYS A 52 1.37 -8.56 16.28
N LYS A 53 0.76 -9.69 15.91
CA LYS A 53 1.29 -11.02 16.24
C LYS A 53 2.69 -11.27 15.66
N VAL A 54 2.95 -10.73 14.47
CA VAL A 54 4.24 -10.80 13.78
C VAL A 54 4.62 -9.38 13.36
N GLY A 55 5.85 -8.96 13.63
CA GLY A 55 6.35 -7.65 13.20
C GLY A 55 6.55 -7.58 11.69
N SER A 56 6.49 -6.38 11.11
CA SER A 56 6.65 -6.18 9.65
C SER A 56 8.00 -6.69 9.14
N SER A 57 9.10 -6.45 9.86
CA SER A 57 10.45 -6.91 9.49
C SER A 57 10.56 -8.44 9.44
N SER A 58 10.07 -9.14 10.46
CA SER A 58 10.05 -10.61 10.45
C SER A 58 9.09 -11.15 9.38
N GLY A 59 7.93 -10.51 9.22
CA GLY A 59 6.91 -10.92 8.25
C GLY A 59 7.41 -10.82 6.82
N MET A 60 7.99 -9.67 6.42
CA MET A 60 8.50 -9.49 5.07
C MET A 60 9.63 -10.47 4.73
N GLN A 61 10.52 -10.78 5.69
CA GLN A 61 11.59 -11.75 5.49
C GLN A 61 11.04 -13.17 5.31
N LEU A 62 9.97 -13.51 6.03
CA LEU A 62 9.31 -14.80 5.86
C LEU A 62 8.61 -14.88 4.50
N THR A 63 7.93 -13.81 4.07
CA THR A 63 7.30 -13.72 2.74
C THR A 63 8.33 -13.90 1.64
N VAL A 64 9.49 -13.23 1.71
CA VAL A 64 10.60 -13.40 0.75
C VAL A 64 11.05 -14.86 0.65
N LYS A 65 11.11 -15.56 1.79
CA LYS A 65 11.61 -16.94 1.83
C LYS A 65 10.59 -17.98 1.36
N THR A 66 9.28 -17.69 1.43
CA THR A 66 8.26 -18.74 1.37
C THR A 66 7.10 -18.47 0.42
N SER A 67 6.78 -17.21 0.13
CA SER A 67 5.66 -16.89 -0.76
C SER A 67 6.08 -17.04 -2.22
N LYS A 68 5.38 -17.91 -2.95
CA LYS A 68 5.58 -18.09 -4.39
C LYS A 68 4.98 -16.92 -5.19
N LEU A 69 3.99 -16.23 -4.63
CA LEU A 69 3.33 -15.09 -5.26
C LEU A 69 4.20 -13.82 -5.28
N LEU A 70 5.25 -13.75 -4.45
CA LEU A 70 6.09 -12.55 -4.38
C LEU A 70 6.75 -12.22 -5.72
N GLN A 71 7.21 -13.23 -6.49
CA GLN A 71 7.83 -12.99 -7.79
C GLN A 71 6.87 -12.28 -8.75
N ALA A 72 5.64 -12.80 -8.86
CA ALA A 72 4.61 -12.18 -9.70
C ALA A 72 4.29 -10.75 -9.27
N ARG A 73 4.34 -10.45 -7.97
CA ARG A 73 4.19 -9.07 -7.47
C ARG A 73 5.35 -8.17 -7.92
N MET A 74 6.59 -8.64 -7.81
CA MET A 74 7.78 -7.86 -8.21
C MET A 74 7.72 -7.46 -9.68
N ASP A 75 7.19 -8.34 -10.54
CA ASP A 75 7.07 -8.09 -11.98
C ASP A 75 6.05 -6.97 -12.30
N ILE A 76 4.98 -6.84 -11.50
CA ILE A 76 3.90 -5.87 -11.77
C ILE A 76 4.03 -4.54 -11.01
N VAL A 77 4.79 -4.48 -9.92
CA VAL A 77 4.96 -3.27 -9.10
C VAL A 77 5.46 -2.06 -9.91
N PRO A 78 6.44 -2.19 -10.83
CA PRO A 78 6.89 -1.06 -11.65
C PRO A 78 5.76 -0.42 -12.49
N GLU A 79 4.88 -1.24 -13.06
CA GLU A 79 3.70 -0.77 -13.80
C GLU A 79 2.71 -0.09 -12.86
N GLN A 80 2.45 -0.65 -11.68
CA GLN A 80 1.54 -0.05 -10.68
C GLN A 80 2.05 1.29 -10.16
N ILE A 81 3.36 1.43 -9.93
CA ILE A 81 3.98 2.73 -9.57
C ILE A 81 3.72 3.76 -10.67
N THR A 82 3.89 3.38 -11.94
CA THR A 82 3.65 4.26 -13.08
C THR A 82 2.18 4.68 -13.16
N LYS A 83 1.25 3.74 -12.98
CA LYS A 83 -0.20 4.02 -12.94
C LYS A 83 -0.56 4.96 -11.80
N LEU A 84 -0.05 4.72 -10.58
CA LEU A 84 -0.28 5.57 -9.42
C LEU A 84 0.21 7.01 -9.67
N LYS A 85 1.42 7.17 -10.22
CA LYS A 85 2.00 8.48 -10.53
C LYS A 85 1.19 9.23 -11.58
N ASN A 86 0.75 8.55 -12.64
CA ASN A 86 -0.11 9.14 -13.67
C ASN A 86 -1.48 9.54 -13.10
N ALA A 87 -2.13 8.66 -12.34
CA ALA A 87 -3.41 8.96 -11.69
C ALA A 87 -3.30 10.15 -10.73
N PHE A 88 -2.19 10.26 -9.98
CA PHE A 88 -1.93 11.39 -9.10
C PHE A 88 -1.71 12.70 -9.87
N ARG A 89 -0.90 12.65 -10.95
CA ARG A 89 -0.67 13.79 -11.86
C ARG A 89 -2.00 14.34 -12.40
N ASP A 90 -2.84 13.43 -12.88
CA ASP A 90 -4.07 13.78 -13.58
C ASP A 90 -5.23 14.01 -12.60
N ARG A 91 -4.98 13.86 -11.28
CA ARG A 91 -5.97 13.90 -10.19
C ARG A 91 -7.16 12.98 -10.45
N ASP A 92 -6.89 11.85 -11.10
CA ASP A 92 -7.85 10.80 -11.37
C ASP A 92 -8.01 9.95 -10.10
N PHE A 93 -8.97 10.32 -9.26
CA PHE A 93 -9.23 9.60 -8.03
C PHE A 93 -9.69 8.16 -8.28
N ALA A 94 -10.37 7.88 -9.40
CA ALA A 94 -10.90 6.55 -9.67
C ALA A 94 -9.76 5.56 -9.96
N GLU A 95 -8.81 5.93 -10.82
CA GLU A 95 -7.64 5.09 -11.09
C GLU A 95 -6.69 5.06 -9.89
N PHE A 96 -6.49 6.19 -9.20
CA PHE A 96 -5.69 6.23 -7.97
C PHE A 96 -6.23 5.26 -6.91
N ALA A 97 -7.53 5.33 -6.62
CA ALA A 97 -8.19 4.46 -5.66
C ALA A 97 -8.12 2.98 -6.05
N LYS A 98 -8.25 2.67 -7.34
CA LYS A 98 -8.14 1.31 -7.85
C LYS A 98 -6.73 0.74 -7.62
N VAL A 99 -5.69 1.50 -7.95
CA VAL A 99 -4.30 1.07 -7.72
C VAL A 99 -4.04 0.86 -6.23
N VAL A 100 -4.44 1.82 -5.39
CA VAL A 100 -4.27 1.75 -3.93
C VAL A 100 -4.95 0.52 -3.31
N MET A 101 -6.24 0.28 -3.63
CA MET A 101 -6.98 -0.86 -3.09
C MET A 101 -6.45 -2.20 -3.62
N THR A 102 -6.02 -2.24 -4.88
CA THR A 102 -5.43 -3.45 -5.48
C THR A 102 -4.11 -3.79 -4.83
N ASP A 103 -3.25 -2.80 -4.60
CA ASP A 103 -1.94 -3.01 -3.98
C ASP A 103 -2.07 -3.49 -2.53
N SER A 104 -3.00 -2.90 -1.76
CA SER A 104 -3.31 -3.38 -0.41
C SER A 104 -3.83 -4.83 -0.42
N GLY A 105 -4.73 -5.16 -1.34
CA GLY A 105 -5.23 -6.54 -1.49
C GLY A 105 -4.11 -7.54 -1.80
N GLN A 106 -3.21 -7.19 -2.71
CA GLN A 106 -2.07 -8.05 -3.07
C GLN A 106 -1.08 -8.21 -1.92
N LEU A 107 -0.78 -7.15 -1.16
CA LEU A 107 0.05 -7.25 0.04
C LEU A 107 -0.50 -8.30 1.01
N HIS A 108 -1.79 -8.28 1.29
CA HIS A 108 -2.41 -9.25 2.20
C HIS A 108 -2.57 -10.63 1.59
N ALA A 109 -2.67 -10.75 0.26
CA ALA A 109 -2.58 -12.04 -0.43
C ALA A 109 -1.19 -12.68 -0.24
N LEU A 110 -0.10 -11.90 -0.37
CA LEU A 110 1.25 -12.38 -0.07
C LEU A 110 1.41 -12.80 1.40
N CYS A 111 0.83 -12.03 2.32
CA CYS A 111 0.83 -12.39 3.73
C CYS A 111 0.17 -13.77 3.94
N MET A 112 -0.95 -14.03 3.26
CA MET A 112 -1.65 -15.32 3.36
C MET A 112 -0.88 -16.47 2.71
N ASP A 113 -0.17 -16.23 1.60
CA ASP A 113 0.68 -17.20 0.88
C ASP A 113 2.02 -17.49 1.58
N THR A 114 2.41 -16.68 2.55
CA THR A 114 3.61 -16.90 3.39
C THR A 114 3.45 -18.16 4.26
N MET A 115 4.55 -18.86 4.57
CA MET A 115 4.54 -20.07 5.42
C MET A 115 5.41 -19.89 6.68
N PRO A 116 4.85 -19.93 7.91
CA PRO A 116 3.42 -19.96 8.24
C PRO A 116 2.67 -18.70 7.80
N SER A 117 1.37 -18.86 7.56
CA SER A 117 0.50 -17.79 7.06
C SER A 117 0.47 -16.57 7.99
N LEU A 118 0.67 -15.39 7.41
CA LEU A 118 0.60 -14.12 8.12
C LEU A 118 -0.80 -13.52 7.96
N ARG A 119 -1.42 -13.14 9.08
CA ARG A 119 -2.75 -12.51 9.12
C ARG A 119 -2.69 -11.18 9.87
N TYR A 120 -2.72 -10.09 9.12
CA TYR A 120 -2.78 -8.73 9.66
C TYR A 120 -4.21 -8.19 9.73
N LEU A 121 -5.04 -8.54 8.75
CA LEU A 121 -6.44 -8.12 8.69
C LEU A 121 -7.29 -8.93 9.66
N ASN A 122 -8.24 -8.25 10.29
CA ASN A 122 -9.26 -8.84 11.14
C ASN A 122 -10.67 -8.60 10.55
N ASP A 123 -11.70 -9.01 11.28
CA ASP A 123 -13.09 -8.88 10.83
C ASP A 123 -13.52 -7.43 10.60
N ASN A 124 -12.98 -6.48 11.37
CA ASN A 124 -13.22 -5.05 11.16
C ASN A 124 -12.60 -4.58 9.85
N SER A 125 -11.36 -4.99 9.54
CA SER A 125 -10.72 -4.67 8.26
C SER A 125 -11.57 -5.16 7.08
N TRP A 126 -12.04 -6.41 7.13
CA TRP A 126 -12.91 -6.98 6.09
C TRP A 126 -14.28 -6.28 6.01
N TYR A 127 -14.83 -5.88 7.15
CA TYR A 127 -16.05 -5.08 7.19
C TYR A 127 -15.87 -3.74 6.48
N PHE A 128 -14.78 -3.01 6.75
CA PHE A 128 -14.49 -1.74 6.08
C PHE A 128 -14.27 -1.91 4.58
N MET A 129 -13.56 -2.94 4.14
CA MET A 129 -13.43 -3.24 2.71
C MET A 129 -14.79 -3.40 2.03
N ARG A 130 -15.70 -4.20 2.63
CA ARG A 130 -17.06 -4.39 2.10
C ARG A 130 -17.87 -3.09 2.09
N LEU A 131 -17.76 -2.29 3.15
CA LEU A 131 -18.43 -1.00 3.27
C LEU A 131 -17.98 -0.03 2.17
N ILE A 132 -16.67 0.10 1.95
CA ILE A 132 -16.12 1.00 0.92
C ILE A 132 -16.58 0.58 -0.48
N HIS A 133 -16.57 -0.73 -0.77
CA HIS A 133 -17.13 -1.25 -2.02
C HIS A 133 -18.64 -0.97 -2.16
N ALA A 134 -19.41 -1.10 -1.08
CA ALA A 134 -20.84 -0.78 -1.08
C ALA A 134 -21.12 0.71 -1.30
N LEU A 135 -20.34 1.59 -0.68
CA LEU A 135 -20.43 3.05 -0.87
C LEU A 135 -20.13 3.44 -2.32
N ASN A 136 -19.02 2.94 -2.89
CA ASN A 136 -18.67 3.22 -4.29
C ASN A 136 -19.77 2.73 -5.26
N ARG A 137 -20.38 1.56 -5.00
CA ARG A 137 -21.54 1.08 -5.78
C ARG A 137 -22.76 1.98 -5.63
N HIS A 138 -23.09 2.39 -4.41
CA HIS A 138 -24.22 3.28 -4.13
C HIS A 138 -24.11 4.61 -4.89
N PHE A 139 -22.93 5.22 -4.90
CA PHE A 139 -22.66 6.46 -5.63
C PHE A 139 -22.37 6.27 -7.13
N LYS A 140 -22.38 5.02 -7.64
CA LYS A 140 -22.07 4.66 -9.03
C LYS A 140 -20.74 5.27 -9.53
N SER A 141 -19.80 5.48 -8.61
CA SER A 141 -18.51 6.09 -8.87
C SER A 141 -17.57 5.83 -7.69
N THR A 142 -16.27 5.75 -7.96
CA THR A 142 -15.26 5.56 -6.91
C THR A 142 -15.08 6.87 -6.15
N LYS A 143 -15.61 6.92 -4.92
CA LYS A 143 -15.55 8.09 -4.02
C LYS A 143 -14.62 7.88 -2.84
N VAL A 144 -14.37 6.63 -2.47
CA VAL A 144 -13.49 6.29 -1.34
C VAL A 144 -12.61 5.10 -1.70
N ALA A 145 -11.38 5.09 -1.17
CA ALA A 145 -10.43 3.99 -1.26
C ALA A 145 -10.06 3.52 0.15
N TYR A 146 -9.56 2.30 0.26
CA TYR A 146 -8.93 1.79 1.48
C TYR A 146 -7.51 1.30 1.17
N THR A 147 -6.66 1.32 2.19
CA THR A 147 -5.38 0.63 2.19
C THR A 147 -5.06 0.21 3.62
N PHE A 148 -4.42 -0.92 3.76
CA PHE A 148 -4.00 -1.52 5.03
C PHE A 148 -2.51 -1.82 4.95
N ASP A 149 -1.79 -1.51 6.02
CA ASP A 149 -0.37 -1.89 6.18
C ASP A 149 -0.30 -3.23 6.96
N ALA A 150 0.83 -3.53 7.61
CA ALA A 150 1.00 -4.69 8.46
C ALA A 150 0.17 -4.62 9.76
N GLY A 151 -1.14 -4.39 9.72
CA GLY A 151 -2.05 -4.33 10.86
C GLY A 151 -3.53 -4.24 10.44
N PRO A 152 -4.46 -4.20 11.40
CA PRO A 152 -5.89 -4.21 11.12
C PRO A 152 -6.51 -2.83 10.79
N ASN A 153 -5.73 -1.76 10.96
CA ASN A 153 -6.14 -0.37 10.73
C ASN A 153 -5.97 0.04 9.27
#